data_AF-A0A1F9FDF3-F1
#
_entry.id   AF-A0A1F9FDF3-F1
#
_cell.length_a   1.000
_cell.length_b   1.000
_cell.length_c   1.000
_cell.angle_alpha   90.00
_cell.angle_beta   90.00
_cell.angle_gamma   90.00
#
_symmetry.space_group_name_H-M   'P 1'
#
loop_
_entity.id
_entity.type
_entity.pdbx_description
1 polymer ?
#
loop_
_entity_poly.entity_id
_entity_poly.type
_entity_poly.pdbx_seq_one_letter_code
_entity_poly.pdbx_strand_id
1 'polypeptide(L)'
;MEKDKIQACVIQSILSVKKDLSRGDIQLESSFIEDLNFDSMGLVQLAGALEKNFNRSLPISEWVQANQETGLKVSSLITFLKVHNP
;
A
#
# COMPACT_ATOMS: atom_id res chain seq x y z
N MET A 1 14.48 -11.79 -7.27
CA MET A 1 14.88 -10.38 -7.42
C MET A 1 13.71 -9.42 -7.63
N GLU A 2 12.49 -9.89 -7.94
CA GLU A 2 11.29 -9.04 -8.09
C GLU A 2 10.43 -8.86 -6.82
N LYS A 3 10.41 -9.85 -5.90
CA LYS A 3 9.59 -9.79 -4.68
C LYS A 3 9.95 -8.59 -3.78
N ASP A 4 11.22 -8.21 -3.73
CA ASP A 4 11.72 -7.06 -2.97
C ASP A 4 11.35 -5.71 -3.60
N LYS A 5 11.15 -5.65 -4.92
CA LYS A 5 10.84 -4.39 -5.62
C LYS A 5 9.43 -3.90 -5.32
N ILE A 6 8.44 -4.78 -5.32
CA ILE A 6 7.04 -4.41 -4.99
C ILE A 6 6.95 -3.94 -3.54
N GLN A 7 7.57 -4.67 -2.61
CA GLN A 7 7.58 -4.27 -1.21
C GLN A 7 8.29 -2.91 -1.01
N ALA A 8 9.46 -2.71 -1.62
CA ALA A 8 10.16 -1.43 -1.57
C ALA A 8 9.29 -0.31 -2.16
N CYS A 9 8.61 -0.56 -3.29
CA CYS A 9 7.69 0.39 -3.91
C CYS A 9 6.54 0.76 -2.97
N VAL A 10 5.89 -0.23 -2.34
CA VAL A 10 4.79 0.01 -1.40
C VAL A 10 5.26 0.85 -0.22
N ILE A 11 6.39 0.49 0.39
CA ILE A 11 6.97 1.24 1.50
C ILE A 11 7.29 2.69 1.07
N GLN A 12 7.91 2.89 -0.10
CA GLN A 12 8.21 4.23 -0.61
C GLN A 12 6.94 5.04 -0.88
N SER A 13 5.89 4.43 -1.44
CA SER A 13 4.59 5.07 -1.65
C SER A 13 3.95 5.48 -0.32
N ILE A 14 4.01 4.63 0.71
CA ILE A 14 3.53 4.96 2.07
C ILE A 14 4.27 6.19 2.61
N LEU A 15 5.60 6.18 2.58
CA LEU A 15 6.43 7.28 3.09
C LEU A 15 6.24 8.59 2.30
N SER A 16 5.86 8.50 1.02
CA SER A 16 5.56 9.69 0.22
C SER A 16 4.26 10.38 0.64
N VAL A 17 3.31 9.62 1.19
CA VAL A 17 2.00 10.11 1.68
C VAL A 17 2.07 10.50 3.15
N LYS A 18 2.72 9.68 3.98
CA LYS A 18 2.92 9.89 5.41
C LYS A 18 4.37 10.24 5.71
N LYS A 19 4.67 11.53 5.69
CA LYS A 19 6.02 12.08 5.88
C LYS A 19 6.52 12.00 7.33
N ASP A 20 5.60 11.77 8.26
CA ASP A 20 5.86 11.58 9.69
C ASP A 20 6.30 10.15 10.03
N LEU A 21 6.11 9.20 9.11
CA LEU A 21 6.57 7.82 9.27
C LEU A 21 7.99 7.65 8.72
N SER A 22 8.73 6.71 9.32
CA SER A 22 10.00 6.21 8.82
C SER A 22 9.86 4.75 8.37
N ARG A 23 10.84 4.25 7.63
CA ARG A 23 10.84 2.85 7.16
C ARG A 23 10.75 1.84 8.32
N GLY A 24 11.25 2.18 9.50
CA GLY A 24 11.21 1.32 10.69
C GLY A 24 9.80 1.18 11.28
N ASP A 25 8.93 2.14 11.02
CA ASP A 25 7.54 2.16 11.54
C ASP A 25 6.59 1.29 10.72
N ILE A 26 7.00 0.87 9.52
CA ILE A 26 6.15 0.13 8.58
C ILE A 26 6.46 -1.36 8.68
N GLN A 27 5.54 -2.11 9.27
CA GLN A 27 5.58 -3.57 9.32
C GLN A 27 4.59 -4.19 8.34
N LEU A 28 4.78 -5.46 7.98
CA LEU A 28 3.91 -6.16 7.04
C LEU A 28 2.52 -6.40 7.62
N GLU A 29 2.43 -6.62 8.93
CA GLU A 29 1.17 -6.71 9.66
C GLU A 29 0.50 -5.37 9.97
N SER A 30 1.18 -4.24 9.77
CA SER A 30 0.64 -2.91 10.05
C SER A 30 -0.65 -2.66 9.28
N SER A 31 -1.68 -2.24 10.01
CA SER A 31 -2.94 -1.72 9.51
C SER A 31 -2.73 -0.32 8.94
N PHE A 32 -3.15 -0.10 7.70
CA PHE A 32 -3.14 1.22 7.09
C PHE A 32 -3.94 2.22 7.92
N ILE A 33 -5.09 1.81 8.45
CA ILE A 33 -5.99 2.70 9.19
C ILE A 33 -5.55 2.85 10.65
N GLU A 34 -5.33 1.73 11.35
CA GLU A 34 -5.11 1.76 12.81
C GLU A 34 -3.67 2.10 13.19
N ASP A 35 -2.67 1.53 12.48
CA ASP A 35 -1.27 1.69 12.83
C ASP A 35 -0.61 2.84 12.06
N LEU A 36 -0.90 2.94 10.76
CA LEU A 36 -0.30 3.96 9.87
C LEU A 36 -1.18 5.22 9.72
N ASN A 37 -2.33 5.23 10.40
CA ASN A 37 -3.26 6.36 10.48
C ASN A 37 -3.69 6.92 9.11
N PHE A 38 -3.89 6.07 8.11
CA PHE A 38 -4.45 6.45 6.81
C PHE A 38 -5.96 6.67 6.93
N ASP A 39 -6.38 7.87 6.56
CA ASP A 39 -7.78 8.18 6.30
C ASP A 39 -8.15 7.86 4.84
N SER A 40 -9.42 8.06 4.50
CA SER A 40 -9.93 7.82 3.14
C SER A 40 -9.14 8.62 2.09
N MET A 41 -8.76 9.87 2.38
CA MET A 41 -7.95 10.69 1.48
C MET A 41 -6.53 10.15 1.34
N GLY A 42 -5.90 9.72 2.43
CA GLY A 42 -4.59 9.09 2.42
C GLY A 42 -4.55 7.82 1.56
N LEU A 43 -5.61 7.00 1.62
CA LEU A 43 -5.70 5.79 0.77
C LEU A 43 -5.82 6.14 -0.72
N VAL A 44 -6.56 7.21 -1.07
CA VAL A 44 -6.63 7.71 -2.45
C VAL A 44 -5.26 8.23 -2.92
N GLN A 45 -4.54 8.98 -2.07
CA GLN A 45 -3.19 9.46 -2.37
C GLN A 45 -2.20 8.30 -2.54
N LEU A 46 -2.31 7.26 -1.71
CA LEU A 46 -1.51 6.04 -1.81
C LEU A 46 -1.76 5.34 -3.16
N ALA A 47 -3.02 5.21 -3.57
CA ALA A 47 -3.37 4.63 -4.87
C ALA A 47 -2.68 5.40 -6.01
N GLY A 48 -2.79 6.74 -6.03
CA GLY A 48 -2.13 7.57 -7.04
C GLY A 48 -0.60 7.48 -7.01
N ALA A 49 0.00 7.40 -5.82
CA ALA A 49 1.45 7.22 -5.67
C ALA A 49 1.92 5.86 -6.21
N LEU A 50 1.15 4.80 -5.98
CA LEU A 50 1.44 3.47 -6.53
C LEU A 50 1.28 3.48 -8.06
N GLU A 51 0.16 3.98 -8.59
CA GLU A 51 -0.07 4.05 -10.04
C GLU A 51 1.03 4.82 -10.76
N LYS A 52 1.51 5.91 -10.17
CA LYS A 52 2.67 6.65 -10.69
C LYS A 52 3.95 5.82 -10.68
N ASN A 53 4.22 5.08 -9.61
CA ASN A 53 5.42 4.24 -9.50
C ASN A 53 5.39 3.03 -10.44
N PHE A 54 4.21 2.45 -10.66
CA PHE A 54 4.01 1.33 -11.60
C PHE A 54 3.73 1.80 -13.04
N ASN A 55 3.62 3.11 -13.26
CA ASN A 55 3.31 3.75 -14.54
C ASN A 55 2.07 3.15 -15.23
N ARG A 56 1.03 2.83 -14.45
CA ARG A 56 -0.24 2.25 -14.92
C ARG A 56 -1.31 2.39 -13.86
N SER A 57 -2.58 2.25 -14.25
CA SER A 57 -3.67 2.17 -13.28
C SER A 57 -3.67 0.83 -12.56
N LEU A 58 -4.00 0.86 -11.27
CA LEU A 58 -4.05 -0.32 -10.40
C LEU A 58 -5.45 -0.43 -9.79
N PRO A 59 -6.02 -1.65 -9.69
CA PRO A 59 -7.34 -1.87 -9.11
C PRO A 59 -7.32 -1.76 -7.57
N ILE A 60 -6.77 -0.68 -7.00
CA ILE A 60 -6.64 -0.48 -5.55
C ILE A 60 -8.02 -0.39 -4.89
N SER A 61 -9.03 0.14 -5.59
CA SER A 61 -10.42 0.13 -5.11
C SER A 61 -10.96 -1.28 -4.86
N GLU A 62 -10.62 -2.25 -5.71
CA GLU A 62 -10.99 -3.66 -5.52
C GLU A 62 -10.29 -4.25 -4.31
N TRP A 63 -9.00 -3.95 -4.11
CA TRP A 63 -8.27 -4.35 -2.91
C TRP A 63 -8.91 -3.80 -1.63
N VAL A 64 -9.28 -2.51 -1.62
CA VAL A 64 -9.95 -1.88 -0.47
C VAL A 64 -11.27 -2.61 -0.18
N GLN A 65 -12.08 -2.86 -1.20
CA GLN A 65 -13.36 -3.57 -1.06
C GLN A 65 -13.17 -5.00 -0.55
N ALA A 66 -12.20 -5.75 -1.09
CA ALA A 66 -11.92 -7.12 -0.70
C ALA A 66 -11.37 -7.29 0.72
N ASN A 67 -10.86 -6.21 1.32
CA ASN A 67 -10.21 -6.24 2.63
C ASN A 67 -10.92 -5.35 3.68
N GLN A 68 -12.16 -4.93 3.43
CA GLN A 68 -12.93 -4.15 4.41
C GLN A 68 -13.19 -4.94 5.70
N GLU A 69 -13.38 -6.25 5.61
CA GLU A 69 -13.70 -7.12 6.76
C GLU A 69 -12.45 -7.68 7.45
N THR A 70 -11.37 -7.90 6.70
CA THR A 70 -10.13 -8.51 7.20
C THR A 70 -9.07 -7.49 7.59
N GLY A 71 -9.29 -6.22 7.25
CA GLY A 71 -8.41 -5.10 7.52
C GLY A 71 -7.44 -4.80 6.38
N LEU A 72 -7.24 -3.50 6.14
CA LEU A 72 -6.27 -3.02 5.17
C LEU A 72 -4.86 -3.12 5.76
N LYS A 73 -4.12 -4.18 5.46
CA LYS A 73 -2.74 -4.39 5.94
C LYS A 73 -1.72 -4.21 4.83
N VAL A 74 -0.49 -3.84 5.19
CA VAL A 74 0.62 -3.69 4.23
C VAL A 74 0.90 -4.99 3.47
N SER A 75 0.90 -6.13 4.16
CA SER A 75 1.05 -7.45 3.55
C SER A 75 -0.05 -7.82 2.57
N SER A 76 -1.31 -7.44 2.84
CA SER A 76 -2.43 -7.73 1.94
C SER A 76 -2.31 -6.92 0.65
N LEU A 77 -1.90 -5.65 0.75
CA LEU A 77 -1.63 -4.83 -0.43
C LEU A 77 -0.47 -5.37 -1.28
N ILE A 78 0.65 -5.75 -0.64
CA ILE A 78 1.79 -6.32 -1.35
C ILE A 78 1.39 -7.61 -2.07
N THR A 79 0.58 -8.46 -1.43
CA THR A 79 0.10 -9.71 -2.03
C THR A 79 -0.81 -9.43 -3.22
N PHE A 80 -1.75 -8.49 -3.06
CA PHE A 80 -2.62 -8.06 -4.14
C PHE A 80 -1.83 -7.54 -5.35
N LEU A 81 -0.86 -6.66 -5.11
CA LEU A 81 -0.01 -6.11 -6.17
C LEU A 81 0.84 -7.19 -6.84
N LYS A 82 1.31 -8.21 -6.12
CA LYS A 82 2.04 -9.35 -6.73
C LYS A 82 1.17 -10.17 -7.68
N VAL A 83 -0.12 -10.31 -7.39
CA VAL A 83 -1.06 -11.05 -8.27
C VAL A 83 -1.38 -10.23 -9.52
N HIS A 84 -1.60 -8.91 -9.36
CA HIS A 84 -1.97 -8.03 -10.46
C HIS A 84 -0.78 -7.43 -11.23
N ASN A 85 0.45 -7.58 -10.73
CA ASN A 85 1.70 -7.12 -11.34
C ASN A 85 2.72 -8.28 -11.43
N PRO A 86 2.47 -9.27 -12.31
CA PRO A 86 3.39 -10.39 -12.52
C PRO A 86 4.68 -9.97 -13.24
#